data_AF-A0A0C7QS00-F1
#
_entry.id   AF-A0A0C7QS00-F1
#
_cell.length_a   1.000
_cell.length_b   1.000
_cell.length_c   1.000
_cell.angle_alpha   90.00
_cell.angle_beta   90.00
_cell.angle_gamma   90.00
#
_symmetry.space_group_name_H-M   'P 1'
#
loop_
_entity.id
_entity.type
_entity.pdbx_description
1 polymer ?
#
loop_
_entity_poly.entity_id
_entity_poly.type
_entity_poly.pdbx_seq_one_letter_code
_entity_poly.pdbx_strand_id
1 'polypeptide(L)'
;MKRTFDLNIETVLENWTVTDAIREIIANAEDETTITNAKPVEIYKDNEGKWHIKDYGRGLKYVHFTQNENEEKLARKDLIGKFGVGLKDALATFHRHNVGVTINTKDSTIKTIMTSKHGFSDVETLHAEIMNIENSNVESTDFILENCSDEDMKKAQSNFIKYASYDLLQTTRYGEIYKKSKYKEKSNIYVNGMKIAQEDNFEFHYNITNINASIKKALNRERTNVGRSAYTDRVKQILLNSSNKEVLNIIMDQLEKVSYGNNCDEINWTDVAIHMAK
;
A
#
# COMPACT_ATOMS: atom_id res chain seq x y z
N MET A 1 -19.88 -26.57 -3.65
CA MET A 1 -21.00 -25.80 -4.27
C MET A 1 -20.41 -24.59 -4.98
N LYS A 2 -20.91 -24.27 -6.19
CA LYS A 2 -20.44 -23.16 -7.03
C LYS A 2 -21.43 -21.99 -6.95
N ARG A 3 -20.96 -20.78 -6.70
CA ARG A 3 -21.78 -19.55 -6.63
C ARG A 3 -21.10 -18.44 -7.41
N THR A 4 -21.89 -17.56 -8.02
CA THR A 4 -21.38 -16.36 -8.69
C THR A 4 -21.84 -15.12 -7.92
N PHE A 5 -20.98 -14.11 -7.86
CA PHE A 5 -21.27 -12.84 -7.23
C PHE A 5 -20.97 -11.71 -8.21
N ASP A 6 -22.00 -10.93 -8.57
CA ASP A 6 -21.84 -9.78 -9.45
C ASP A 6 -21.01 -8.70 -8.74
N LEU A 7 -19.87 -8.33 -9.32
CA LEU A 7 -19.03 -7.29 -8.76
C LEU A 7 -19.68 -5.90 -8.88
N ASN A 8 -20.75 -5.75 -9.69
CA ASN A 8 -21.49 -4.51 -9.93
C ASN A 8 -20.56 -3.34 -10.24
N ILE A 9 -19.67 -3.54 -11.21
CA ILE A 9 -18.72 -2.51 -11.65
C ILE A 9 -19.45 -1.64 -12.68
N GLU A 10 -20.07 -0.54 -12.24
CA GLU A 10 -20.83 0.36 -13.12
C GLU A 10 -19.92 1.22 -14.00
N THR A 11 -18.81 1.69 -13.44
CA THR A 11 -17.73 2.38 -14.17
C THR A 11 -16.40 1.85 -13.65
N VAL A 12 -15.70 1.07 -14.48
CA VAL A 12 -14.31 0.70 -14.21
C VAL A 12 -13.51 2.00 -14.15
N LEU A 13 -12.70 2.21 -13.11
CA LEU A 13 -11.75 3.31 -13.10
C LEU A 13 -10.76 3.13 -14.26
N GLU A 14 -11.02 3.74 -15.41
CA GLU A 14 -10.23 3.60 -16.64
C GLU A 14 -8.74 3.91 -16.42
N ASN A 15 -8.46 4.76 -15.43
CA ASN A 15 -7.14 5.25 -15.08
C ASN A 15 -6.27 4.26 -14.29
N TRP A 16 -6.81 3.15 -13.77
CA TRP A 16 -5.99 2.17 -13.05
C TRP A 16 -5.12 1.35 -14.00
N THR A 17 -3.86 1.19 -13.64
CA THR A 17 -2.91 0.30 -14.31
C THR A 17 -2.86 -1.06 -13.60
N VAL A 18 -2.27 -2.07 -14.24
CA VAL A 18 -1.99 -3.36 -13.59
C VAL A 18 -1.15 -3.17 -12.33
N THR A 19 -0.17 -2.27 -12.37
CA THR A 19 0.63 -1.88 -11.20
C THR A 19 -0.24 -1.38 -10.03
N ASP A 20 -1.27 -0.56 -10.29
CA ASP A 20 -2.19 -0.07 -9.24
C ASP A 20 -3.02 -1.19 -8.63
N ALA A 21 -3.50 -2.11 -9.46
CA ALA A 21 -4.24 -3.29 -9.02
C ALA A 21 -3.39 -4.20 -8.13
N ILE A 22 -2.15 -4.51 -8.54
CA ILE A 22 -1.20 -5.30 -7.75
C ILE A 22 -0.90 -4.61 -6.42
N ARG A 23 -0.64 -3.30 -6.45
CA ARG A 23 -0.38 -2.50 -5.24
C ARG A 23 -1.54 -2.63 -4.24
N GLU A 24 -2.79 -2.62 -4.73
CA GLU A 24 -3.96 -2.80 -3.88
C GLU A 24 -4.04 -4.19 -3.25
N ILE A 25 -3.70 -5.25 -4.00
CA ILE A 25 -3.65 -6.63 -3.45
C ILE A 25 -2.58 -6.76 -2.38
N ILE A 26 -1.36 -6.25 -2.63
CA ILE A 26 -0.27 -6.26 -1.64
C ILE A 26 -0.70 -5.50 -0.37
N ALA A 27 -1.28 -4.30 -0.51
CA ALA A 27 -1.74 -3.51 0.64
C ALA A 27 -2.77 -4.25 1.50
N ASN A 28 -3.71 -4.98 0.88
CA ASN A 28 -4.68 -5.78 1.61
C ASN A 28 -4.05 -6.96 2.35
N ALA A 29 -3.03 -7.60 1.75
CA ALA A 29 -2.27 -8.68 2.37
C ALA A 29 -1.43 -8.19 3.58
N GLU A 30 -0.79 -7.02 3.47
CA GLU A 30 -0.07 -6.40 4.60
C GLU A 30 -1.02 -5.97 5.72
N ASP A 31 -2.18 -5.41 5.38
CA ASP A 31 -3.21 -5.07 6.37
C ASP A 31 -3.64 -6.31 7.15
N GLU A 32 -3.92 -7.41 6.45
CA GLU A 32 -4.37 -8.65 7.08
C GLU A 32 -3.27 -9.25 7.97
N THR A 33 -2.02 -9.19 7.53
CA THR A 33 -0.85 -9.55 8.37
C THR A 33 -0.81 -8.70 9.64
N THR A 34 -1.05 -7.40 9.53
CA THR A 34 -1.09 -6.48 10.68
C THR A 34 -2.28 -6.77 11.60
N ILE A 35 -3.46 -7.10 11.05
CA ILE A 35 -4.66 -7.45 11.84
C ILE A 35 -4.47 -8.73 12.63
N THR A 36 -3.90 -9.76 12.00
CA THR A 36 -3.83 -11.11 12.56
C THR A 36 -2.51 -11.40 13.26
N ASN A 37 -1.53 -10.50 13.14
CA ASN A 37 -0.14 -10.73 13.54
C ASN A 37 0.41 -12.03 12.91
N ALA A 38 0.04 -12.28 11.65
CA ALA A 38 0.45 -13.45 10.90
C ALA A 38 1.89 -13.32 10.36
N LYS A 39 2.33 -14.37 9.66
CA LYS A 39 3.62 -14.37 8.97
C LYS A 39 3.64 -13.29 7.87
N PRO A 40 4.83 -12.75 7.53
CA PRO A 40 4.96 -11.79 6.43
C PRO A 40 4.40 -12.31 5.12
N VAL A 41 3.81 -11.41 4.33
CA VAL A 41 3.35 -11.69 2.97
C VAL A 41 4.49 -12.21 2.10
N GLU A 42 4.23 -13.32 1.41
CA GLU A 42 5.13 -13.89 0.41
C GLU A 42 4.71 -13.44 -0.99
N ILE A 43 5.67 -12.96 -1.77
CA ILE A 43 5.47 -12.61 -3.18
C ILE A 43 6.52 -13.37 -3.99
N TYR A 44 6.08 -14.25 -4.86
CA TYR A 44 6.98 -15.10 -5.66
C TYR A 44 6.36 -15.43 -7.02
N LYS A 45 7.22 -15.83 -7.97
CA LYS A 45 6.79 -16.35 -9.27
C LYS A 45 6.99 -17.85 -9.29
N ASP A 46 5.98 -18.60 -9.70
CA ASP A 46 6.05 -20.06 -9.79
C ASP A 46 6.77 -20.54 -11.08
N ASN A 47 6.90 -21.85 -11.23
CA ASN A 47 7.53 -22.47 -12.40
C ASN A 47 6.71 -22.35 -13.69
N GLU A 48 5.41 -22.04 -13.59
CA GLU A 48 4.52 -21.77 -14.72
C GLU A 48 4.55 -20.30 -15.14
N GLY A 49 5.31 -19.46 -14.41
CA GLY A 49 5.43 -18.04 -14.66
C GLY A 49 4.29 -17.20 -14.07
N LYS A 50 3.49 -17.76 -13.17
CA LYS A 50 2.40 -17.05 -12.47
C LYS A 50 2.94 -16.37 -11.22
N TRP A 51 2.44 -15.17 -10.95
CA TRP A 51 2.80 -14.43 -9.76
C TRP A 51 1.85 -14.75 -8.62
N HIS A 52 2.40 -15.01 -7.45
CA HIS A 52 1.68 -15.26 -6.20
C HIS A 52 1.86 -14.09 -5.25
N ILE A 53 0.77 -13.65 -4.61
CA ILE A 53 0.78 -12.73 -3.47
C ILE A 53 0.00 -13.41 -2.36
N LYS A 54 0.72 -13.92 -1.36
CA LYS A 54 0.18 -14.80 -0.34
C LYS A 54 0.31 -14.21 1.05
N ASP A 55 -0.82 -14.02 1.73
CA ASP A 55 -0.90 -13.76 3.16
C ASP A 55 -1.29 -15.02 3.94
N TYR A 56 -1.04 -14.96 5.25
CA TYR A 56 -1.33 -16.03 6.20
C TYR A 56 -2.43 -15.62 7.20
N GLY A 57 -3.36 -14.79 6.72
CA GLY A 57 -4.46 -14.25 7.51
C GLY A 57 -5.73 -15.09 7.47
N ARG A 58 -6.85 -14.50 7.90
CA ARG A 58 -8.13 -15.21 8.13
C ARG A 58 -8.78 -15.76 6.85
N GLY A 59 -8.33 -15.30 5.69
CA GLY A 59 -8.92 -15.62 4.40
C GLY A 59 -9.98 -14.60 3.94
N LEU A 60 -10.10 -14.42 2.62
CA LEU A 60 -11.16 -13.64 2.02
C LEU A 60 -12.52 -14.36 2.13
N LYS A 61 -13.55 -13.57 2.44
CA LYS A 61 -14.94 -14.01 2.49
C LYS A 61 -15.73 -13.29 1.40
N TYR A 62 -16.87 -13.87 0.99
CA TYR A 62 -17.75 -13.26 -0.01
C TYR A 62 -18.14 -11.81 0.34
N VAL A 63 -18.29 -11.49 1.64
CA VAL A 63 -18.62 -10.14 2.12
C VAL A 63 -17.56 -9.10 1.76
N HIS A 64 -16.30 -9.51 1.54
CA HIS A 64 -15.22 -8.61 1.12
C HIS A 64 -15.34 -8.17 -0.35
N PHE A 65 -16.21 -8.80 -1.13
CA PHE A 65 -16.59 -8.36 -2.47
C PHE A 65 -17.82 -7.46 -2.45
N THR A 66 -18.34 -7.03 -1.29
CA THR A 66 -19.44 -6.06 -1.23
C THR A 66 -18.88 -4.63 -1.17
N GLN A 67 -19.60 -3.66 -1.74
CA GLN A 67 -19.24 -2.23 -1.64
C GLN A 67 -19.66 -1.69 -0.27
N ASN A 68 -18.95 -2.06 0.79
CA ASN A 68 -19.19 -1.53 2.13
C ASN A 68 -17.87 -1.08 2.77
N GLU A 69 -17.97 -0.05 3.61
CA GLU A 69 -16.86 0.34 4.47
C GLU A 69 -16.59 -0.77 5.48
N ASN A 70 -15.31 -1.05 5.74
CA ASN A 70 -14.93 -2.04 6.73
C ASN A 70 -14.69 -1.31 8.07
N GLU A 71 -15.63 -1.46 9.01
CA GLU A 71 -15.58 -0.81 10.33
C GLU A 71 -14.29 -1.14 11.10
N GLU A 72 -13.79 -2.39 11.02
CA GLU A 72 -12.52 -2.81 11.62
C GLU A 72 -11.37 -1.95 11.06
N LYS A 73 -11.32 -1.78 9.73
CA LYS A 73 -10.28 -0.96 9.09
C LYS A 73 -10.41 0.53 9.42
N LEU A 74 -11.64 1.05 9.58
CA LEU A 74 -11.89 2.45 9.92
C LEU A 74 -11.48 2.82 11.35
N ALA A 75 -11.60 1.88 12.28
CA ALA A 75 -11.21 2.04 13.68
C ALA A 75 -9.68 2.02 13.88
N ARG A 76 -8.94 1.46 12.92
CA ARG A 76 -7.49 1.23 12.98
C ARG A 76 -6.70 2.38 12.35
N LYS A 77 -5.55 2.71 12.94
CA LYS A 77 -4.64 3.77 12.46
C LYS A 77 -3.36 3.24 11.82
N ASP A 78 -3.05 2.00 12.10
CA ASP A 78 -1.90 1.20 11.71
C ASP A 78 -2.04 0.53 10.32
N LEU A 79 -3.22 0.61 9.70
CA LEU A 79 -3.50 -0.01 8.40
C LEU A 79 -3.21 0.91 7.22
N ILE A 80 -2.85 0.30 6.09
CA ILE A 80 -2.63 0.90 4.78
C ILE A 80 -3.97 1.17 4.11
N GLY A 81 -4.77 0.11 3.92
CA GLY A 81 -6.07 0.17 3.26
C GLY A 81 -7.19 0.57 4.23
N LYS A 82 -8.17 1.34 3.74
CA LYS A 82 -9.29 1.85 4.57
C LYS A 82 -10.69 1.64 4.01
N PHE A 83 -10.80 1.27 2.74
CA PHE A 83 -12.09 1.13 2.05
C PHE A 83 -12.20 -0.21 1.33
N GLY A 84 -13.38 -0.82 1.37
CA GLY A 84 -13.67 -2.12 0.74
C GLY A 84 -13.86 -2.09 -0.79
N VAL A 85 -13.70 -0.93 -1.44
CA VAL A 85 -13.91 -0.79 -2.90
C VAL A 85 -12.71 -1.26 -3.73
N GLY A 86 -11.50 -1.16 -3.20
CA GLY A 86 -10.27 -1.35 -3.99
C GLY A 86 -10.10 -2.77 -4.54
N LEU A 87 -10.62 -3.80 -3.87
CA LEU A 87 -10.55 -5.17 -4.37
C LEU A 87 -11.33 -5.34 -5.67
N LYS A 88 -12.52 -4.74 -5.79
CA LYS A 88 -13.31 -4.79 -7.02
C LYS A 88 -12.60 -4.08 -8.16
N ASP A 89 -12.06 -2.90 -7.89
CA ASP A 89 -11.34 -2.09 -8.87
C ASP A 89 -10.07 -2.82 -9.36
N ALA A 90 -9.36 -3.51 -8.46
CA ALA A 90 -8.22 -4.34 -8.82
C ALA A 90 -8.64 -5.50 -9.75
N LEU A 91 -9.70 -6.24 -9.41
CA LEU A 91 -10.21 -7.34 -10.25
C LEU A 91 -10.71 -6.86 -11.62
N ALA A 92 -11.43 -5.74 -11.65
CA ALA A 92 -11.88 -5.11 -12.88
C ALA A 92 -10.70 -4.70 -13.78
N THR A 93 -9.66 -4.14 -13.16
CA THR A 93 -8.44 -3.72 -13.85
C THR A 93 -7.68 -4.92 -14.41
N PHE A 94 -7.50 -5.99 -13.63
CA PHE A 94 -6.86 -7.20 -14.12
C PHE A 94 -7.59 -7.78 -15.33
N HIS A 95 -8.92 -7.89 -15.26
CA HIS A 95 -9.72 -8.37 -16.38
C HIS A 95 -9.54 -7.51 -17.65
N ARG A 96 -9.61 -6.18 -17.54
CA ARG A 96 -9.44 -5.25 -18.67
C ARG A 96 -8.06 -5.37 -19.34
N HIS A 97 -7.03 -5.69 -18.56
CA HIS A 97 -5.66 -5.86 -19.05
C HIS A 97 -5.31 -7.32 -19.36
N ASN A 98 -6.29 -8.22 -19.46
CA ASN A 98 -6.10 -9.66 -19.73
C ASN A 98 -5.16 -10.38 -18.74
N VAL A 99 -5.13 -9.92 -17.49
CA VAL A 99 -4.45 -10.59 -16.39
C VAL A 99 -5.45 -11.54 -15.72
N GLY A 100 -5.16 -12.85 -15.79
CA GLY A 100 -6.00 -13.87 -15.17
C GLY A 100 -5.85 -13.85 -13.66
N VAL A 101 -6.95 -13.96 -12.91
CA VAL A 101 -6.92 -13.97 -11.44
C VAL A 101 -7.57 -15.23 -10.91
N THR A 102 -6.81 -15.99 -10.12
CA THR A 102 -7.31 -17.05 -9.25
C THR A 102 -6.94 -16.71 -7.82
N ILE A 103 -7.92 -16.75 -6.91
CA ILE A 103 -7.71 -16.48 -5.49
C ILE A 103 -7.98 -17.78 -4.74
N ASN A 104 -6.94 -18.36 -4.15
CA ASN A 104 -7.11 -19.48 -3.23
C ASN A 104 -7.17 -18.91 -1.83
N THR A 105 -8.29 -19.10 -1.15
CA THR A 105 -8.46 -18.67 0.24
C THR A 105 -8.96 -19.81 1.10
N LYS A 106 -8.99 -19.61 2.43
CA LYS A 106 -9.31 -20.64 3.43
C LYS A 106 -10.39 -21.60 2.94
N ASP A 107 -11.61 -21.13 2.70
CA ASP A 107 -12.74 -22.02 2.42
C ASP A 107 -13.14 -22.08 0.94
N SER A 108 -12.39 -21.46 0.03
CA SER A 108 -12.80 -21.38 -1.39
C SER A 108 -11.69 -21.02 -2.37
N THR A 109 -11.85 -21.44 -3.61
CA THR A 109 -11.17 -20.85 -4.77
C THR A 109 -12.12 -19.88 -5.47
N ILE A 110 -11.63 -18.70 -5.80
CA ILE A 110 -12.38 -17.64 -6.48
C ILE A 110 -11.72 -17.33 -7.81
N LYS A 111 -12.53 -17.22 -8.87
CA LYS A 111 -12.07 -16.78 -10.20
C LYS A 111 -12.94 -15.64 -10.71
N THR A 112 -12.38 -14.79 -11.56
CA THR A 112 -13.15 -13.77 -12.27
C THR A 112 -13.70 -14.33 -13.57
N ILE A 113 -15.01 -14.22 -13.82
CA ILE A 113 -15.68 -14.67 -15.04
C ILE A 113 -16.60 -13.58 -15.59
N MET A 114 -16.82 -13.56 -16.90
CA MET A 114 -17.93 -12.81 -17.50
C MET A 114 -19.16 -13.71 -17.56
N THR A 115 -20.31 -13.20 -17.09
CA THR A 115 -21.58 -13.92 -17.15
C THR A 115 -22.73 -12.91 -17.21
N SER A 116 -23.91 -13.35 -17.66
CA SER A 116 -25.09 -12.49 -17.71
C SER A 116 -25.47 -12.00 -16.31
N LYS A 117 -25.79 -10.71 -16.22
CA LYS A 117 -26.33 -10.09 -15.02
C LYS A 117 -27.65 -10.74 -14.64
N HIS A 118 -27.85 -11.00 -13.35
CA HIS A 118 -29.05 -11.67 -12.88
C HIS A 118 -30.30 -10.84 -13.23
N GLY A 119 -31.22 -11.41 -14.01
CA GLY A 119 -32.43 -10.73 -14.49
C GLY A 119 -32.25 -9.92 -15.78
N PHE A 120 -31.05 -9.88 -16.36
CA PHE A 120 -30.75 -9.22 -17.64
C PHE A 120 -29.81 -10.11 -18.46
N SER A 121 -30.38 -11.04 -19.25
CA SER A 121 -29.60 -11.97 -20.09
C SER A 121 -28.65 -11.28 -21.06
N ASP A 122 -29.03 -10.09 -21.51
CA ASP A 122 -28.38 -9.36 -22.60
C ASP A 122 -27.23 -8.47 -22.13
N VAL A 123 -26.96 -8.45 -20.81
CA VAL A 123 -25.89 -7.65 -20.21
C VAL A 123 -24.91 -8.58 -19.51
N GLU A 124 -23.70 -8.71 -20.05
CA GLU A 124 -22.61 -9.43 -19.39
C GLU A 124 -21.89 -8.51 -18.39
N THR A 125 -21.69 -9.00 -17.17
CA THR A 125 -20.91 -8.31 -16.13
C THR A 125 -19.81 -9.22 -15.59
N LEU A 126 -18.80 -8.61 -14.96
CA LEU A 126 -17.72 -9.35 -14.31
C LEU A 126 -18.18 -9.86 -12.95
N HIS A 127 -18.11 -11.17 -12.74
CA HIS A 127 -18.52 -11.85 -11.52
C HIS A 127 -17.32 -12.53 -10.86
N ALA A 128 -17.36 -12.61 -9.53
CA ALA A 128 -16.53 -13.52 -8.76
C ALA A 128 -17.23 -14.88 -8.68
N GLU A 129 -16.68 -15.88 -9.36
CA GLU A 129 -17.08 -17.27 -9.26
C GLU A 129 -16.39 -17.92 -8.05
N ILE A 130 -17.18 -18.25 -7.03
CA ILE A 130 -16.72 -18.82 -5.76
C ILE A 130 -17.02 -20.31 -5.76
N MET A 131 -15.95 -21.11 -5.66
CA MET A 131 -15.99 -22.55 -5.52
C MET A 131 -15.53 -22.94 -4.12
N ASN A 132 -16.45 -23.39 -3.27
CA ASN A 132 -16.10 -23.80 -1.91
C ASN A 132 -15.25 -25.07 -1.91
N ILE A 133 -14.25 -25.11 -1.04
CA ILE A 133 -13.39 -26.27 -0.79
C ILE A 133 -13.72 -26.81 0.60
N GLU A 134 -13.85 -28.13 0.72
CA GLU A 134 -14.06 -28.78 2.02
C GLU A 134 -12.71 -29.02 2.74
N ASN A 135 -12.68 -28.78 4.05
CA ASN A 135 -11.56 -29.12 4.95
C ASN A 135 -10.20 -28.46 4.65
N SER A 136 -10.19 -27.15 4.42
CA SER A 136 -8.94 -26.39 4.43
C SER A 136 -8.57 -25.98 5.84
N ASN A 137 -7.49 -26.56 6.37
CA ASN A 137 -6.92 -26.19 7.66
C ASN A 137 -5.97 -24.98 7.57
N VAL A 138 -5.93 -24.28 6.43
CA VAL A 138 -4.97 -23.19 6.19
C VAL A 138 -5.69 -21.84 6.18
N GLU A 139 -5.40 -21.02 7.18
CA GLU A 139 -5.78 -19.60 7.18
C GLU A 139 -4.78 -18.85 6.29
N SER A 140 -5.18 -18.63 5.03
CA SER A 140 -4.39 -17.87 4.07
C SER A 140 -5.27 -17.32 2.95
N THR A 141 -4.76 -16.31 2.25
CA THR A 141 -5.22 -15.94 0.92
C THR A 141 -4.01 -15.87 -0.01
N ASP A 142 -4.11 -16.52 -1.17
CA ASP A 142 -3.11 -16.51 -2.23
C ASP A 142 -3.75 -16.00 -3.52
N PHE A 143 -3.32 -14.82 -3.96
CA PHE A 143 -3.66 -14.26 -5.26
C PHE A 143 -2.66 -14.75 -6.30
N ILE A 144 -3.17 -15.52 -7.25
CA ILE A 144 -2.43 -16.07 -8.38
C ILE A 144 -2.79 -15.25 -9.62
N LEU A 145 -1.79 -14.56 -10.16
CA LEU A 145 -1.90 -13.67 -11.30
C LEU A 145 -1.23 -14.30 -12.52
N GLU A 146 -2.02 -14.58 -13.55
CA GLU A 146 -1.58 -15.11 -14.84
C GLU A 146 -1.40 -13.97 -15.85
N ASN A 147 -0.39 -14.04 -16.71
CA ASN A 147 -0.02 -12.98 -17.66
C ASN A 147 0.38 -11.63 -16.99
N CYS A 148 0.77 -11.65 -15.73
CA CYS A 148 1.30 -10.47 -15.04
C CYS A 148 2.78 -10.25 -15.38
N SER A 149 3.14 -9.04 -15.80
CA SER A 149 4.53 -8.69 -16.11
C SER A 149 5.39 -8.56 -14.85
N ASP A 150 6.67 -8.91 -14.94
CA ASP A 150 7.62 -8.72 -13.84
C ASP A 150 7.86 -7.23 -13.55
N GLU A 151 7.72 -6.39 -14.56
CA GLU A 151 7.87 -4.95 -14.42
C GLU A 151 6.73 -4.35 -13.58
N ASP A 152 5.48 -4.74 -13.85
CA ASP A 152 4.33 -4.30 -13.05
C ASP A 152 4.45 -4.77 -11.60
N MET A 153 4.84 -6.04 -11.39
CA MET A 153 5.04 -6.57 -10.04
C MET A 153 6.12 -5.80 -9.27
N LYS A 154 7.29 -5.58 -9.89
CA LYS A 154 8.40 -4.82 -9.27
C LYS A 154 8.00 -3.37 -9.00
N LYS A 155 7.32 -2.71 -9.95
CA LYS A 155 6.80 -1.35 -9.75
C LYS A 155 5.82 -1.30 -8.59
N ALA A 156 4.91 -2.26 -8.47
CA ALA A 156 3.97 -2.34 -7.37
C ALA A 156 4.70 -2.53 -6.02
N GLN A 157 5.64 -3.47 -5.95
CA GLN A 157 6.49 -3.68 -4.76
C GLN A 157 7.27 -2.42 -4.35
N SER A 158 7.77 -1.63 -5.30
CA SER A 158 8.49 -0.37 -5.02
C SER A 158 7.65 0.71 -4.30
N ASN A 159 6.34 0.48 -4.14
CA ASN A 159 5.48 1.32 -3.33
C ASN A 159 5.47 0.95 -1.85
N PHE A 160 6.14 -0.12 -1.42
CA PHE A 160 6.18 -0.49 -0.01
C PHE A 160 7.60 -0.46 0.53
N ILE A 161 7.77 0.16 1.70
CA ILE A 161 9.10 0.38 2.29
C ILE A 161 9.83 -0.92 2.60
N LYS A 162 9.10 -1.98 2.96
CA LYS A 162 9.65 -3.31 3.24
C LYS A 162 10.44 -3.90 2.06
N TYR A 163 10.15 -3.49 0.82
CA TYR A 163 10.84 -3.95 -0.38
C TYR A 163 11.92 -2.97 -0.87
N ALA A 164 12.03 -1.79 -0.25
CA ALA A 164 12.99 -0.76 -0.63
C ALA A 164 14.38 -0.96 0.01
N SER A 165 14.48 -1.83 1.03
CA SER A 165 15.73 -2.18 1.72
C SER A 165 16.53 -0.96 2.22
N TYR A 166 15.83 0.03 2.77
CA TYR A 166 16.48 1.21 3.36
C TYR A 166 17.01 0.93 4.76
N ASP A 167 18.13 1.58 5.11
CA ASP A 167 18.69 1.53 6.46
C ASP A 167 17.83 2.37 7.41
N LEU A 168 17.21 1.72 8.40
CA LEU A 168 16.46 2.39 9.45
C LEU A 168 17.43 3.11 10.39
N LEU A 169 17.31 4.44 10.48
CA LEU A 169 18.11 5.25 11.41
C LEU A 169 17.45 5.33 12.78
N GLN A 170 16.14 5.60 12.83
CA GLN A 170 15.42 5.71 14.10
C GLN A 170 13.91 5.49 13.93
N THR A 171 13.31 4.84 14.94
CA THR A 171 11.86 4.85 15.17
C THR A 171 11.51 5.85 16.27
N THR A 172 10.50 6.67 16.04
CA THR A 172 9.92 7.61 17.00
C THR A 172 8.45 7.26 17.25
N ARG A 173 7.79 7.92 18.21
CA ARG A 173 6.33 7.76 18.45
C ARG A 173 5.44 8.19 17.27
N TYR A 174 6.01 8.88 16.29
CA TYR A 174 5.29 9.44 15.14
C TYR A 174 5.55 8.70 13.83
N GLY A 175 6.65 7.95 13.77
CA GLY A 175 7.14 7.36 12.54
C GLY A 175 8.63 7.08 12.59
N GLU A 176 9.15 6.66 11.45
CA GLU A 176 10.50 6.15 11.27
C GLU A 176 11.26 7.03 10.26
N ILE A 177 12.58 7.10 10.47
CA ILE A 177 13.52 7.82 9.63
C ILE A 177 14.46 6.79 9.02
N TYR A 178 14.62 6.84 7.71
CA TYR A 178 15.53 5.97 6.97
C TYR A 178 16.56 6.78 6.20
N LYS A 179 17.74 6.20 6.08
CA LYS A 179 18.86 6.80 5.36
C LYS A 179 18.57 6.85 3.87
N LYS A 180 19.01 7.95 3.25
CA LYS A 180 19.01 8.14 1.81
C LYS A 180 20.35 7.70 1.24
N SER A 181 20.31 6.74 0.31
CA SER A 181 21.52 6.04 -0.14
C SER A 181 22.37 6.85 -1.12
N LYS A 182 21.75 7.77 -1.90
CA LYS A 182 22.44 8.53 -2.95
C LYS A 182 22.09 10.01 -2.93
N TYR A 183 23.11 10.83 -3.14
CA TYR A 183 22.97 12.26 -3.40
C TYR A 183 22.10 12.47 -4.66
N LYS A 184 21.00 13.23 -4.55
CA LYS A 184 19.97 13.50 -5.58
C LYS A 184 18.92 12.41 -5.85
N GLU A 185 18.84 11.35 -5.05
CA GLU A 185 17.64 10.49 -5.09
C GLU A 185 16.42 11.31 -4.62
N LYS A 186 15.21 10.99 -5.07
CA LYS A 186 14.02 11.56 -4.44
C LYS A 186 13.78 10.88 -3.09
N SER A 187 13.40 11.64 -2.09
CA SER A 187 13.01 11.08 -0.80
C SER A 187 11.59 10.56 -0.84
N ASN A 188 11.39 9.31 -0.47
CA ASN A 188 10.06 8.72 -0.40
C ASN A 188 9.40 8.97 0.96
N ILE A 189 8.12 9.33 0.92
CA ILE A 189 7.26 9.49 2.09
C ILE A 189 6.27 8.34 2.11
N TYR A 190 6.29 7.57 3.19
CA TYR A 190 5.42 6.43 3.43
C TYR A 190 4.45 6.72 4.56
N VAL A 191 3.29 6.06 4.52
CA VAL A 191 2.34 5.97 5.63
C VAL A 191 2.05 4.49 5.84
N ASN A 192 2.27 4.00 7.07
CA ASN A 192 2.11 2.59 7.43
C ASN A 192 2.80 1.64 6.42
N GLY A 193 3.97 2.05 5.92
CA GLY A 193 4.77 1.28 4.98
C GLY A 193 4.39 1.43 3.50
N MET A 194 3.30 2.11 3.14
CA MET A 194 2.94 2.40 1.73
C MET A 194 3.37 3.82 1.34
N LYS A 195 4.00 3.95 0.17
CA LYS A 195 4.47 5.22 -0.41
C LYS A 195 3.28 6.08 -0.83
N ILE A 196 3.28 7.34 -0.39
CA ILE A 196 2.22 8.32 -0.66
C ILE A 196 2.71 9.55 -1.42
N ALA A 197 4.01 9.86 -1.35
CA ALA A 197 4.61 11.02 -1.99
C ALA A 197 6.13 10.84 -2.18
N GLN A 198 6.71 11.71 -3.00
CA GLN A 198 8.15 11.82 -3.20
C GLN A 198 8.58 13.29 -3.10
N GLU A 199 9.75 13.54 -2.54
CA GLU A 199 10.29 14.88 -2.29
C GLU A 199 11.70 15.01 -2.87
N ASP A 200 11.91 16.02 -3.70
CA ASP A 200 13.19 16.17 -4.42
C ASP A 200 14.34 16.60 -3.49
N ASN A 201 14.03 17.47 -2.52
CA ASN A 201 15.04 18.14 -1.69
C ASN A 201 14.95 17.78 -0.20
N PHE A 202 14.46 16.58 0.12
CA PHE A 202 14.52 16.03 1.48
C PHE A 202 15.78 15.20 1.67
N GLU A 203 16.31 15.15 2.88
CA GLU A 203 17.55 14.46 3.23
C GLU A 203 17.30 12.99 3.64
N PHE A 204 16.10 12.66 4.11
CA PHE A 204 15.73 11.30 4.56
C PHE A 204 14.50 10.75 3.87
N HIS A 205 14.32 9.43 3.95
CA HIS A 205 13.01 8.81 3.73
C HIS A 205 12.26 8.71 5.06
N TYR A 206 10.94 8.82 5.01
CA TYR A 206 10.10 8.82 6.21
C TYR A 206 8.99 7.80 6.09
N ASN A 207 8.75 7.03 7.16
CA ASN A 207 7.53 6.23 7.28
C ASN A 207 6.70 6.72 8.46
N ILE A 208 5.53 7.30 8.16
CA ILE A 208 4.61 7.80 9.17
C ILE A 208 3.77 6.63 9.68
N THR A 209 4.01 6.23 10.92
CA THR A 209 3.28 5.12 11.59
C THR A 209 2.15 5.64 12.50
N ASN A 210 2.12 6.95 12.79
CA ASN A 210 1.06 7.58 13.57
C ASN A 210 0.38 8.70 12.77
N ILE A 211 -0.67 8.35 12.06
CA ILE A 211 -1.40 9.27 11.18
C ILE A 211 -2.20 10.34 11.95
N ASN A 212 -2.22 11.56 11.42
CA ASN A 212 -3.10 12.65 11.89
C ASN A 212 -4.36 12.78 11.00
N ALA A 213 -5.27 13.68 11.39
CA ALA A 213 -6.50 13.93 10.62
C ALA A 213 -6.23 14.47 9.20
N SER A 214 -5.15 15.22 9.01
CA SER A 214 -4.77 15.79 7.71
C SER A 214 -4.40 14.70 6.70
N ILE A 215 -3.50 13.79 7.09
CA ILE A 215 -3.11 12.63 6.29
C ILE A 215 -4.32 11.73 6.04
N LYS A 216 -5.14 11.46 7.08
CA LYS A 216 -6.35 10.65 6.93
C LYS A 216 -7.30 11.24 5.89
N LYS A 217 -7.52 12.56 5.92
CA LYS A 217 -8.39 13.25 4.94
C LYS A 217 -7.80 13.21 3.53
N ALA A 218 -6.49 13.35 3.38
CA ALA A 218 -5.83 13.30 2.08
C ALA A 218 -5.91 11.90 1.44
N LEU A 219 -5.61 10.85 2.20
CA LEU A 219 -5.69 9.45 1.74
C LEU A 219 -7.10 9.02 1.32
N ASN A 220 -8.13 9.64 1.91
CA ASN A 220 -9.52 9.40 1.54
C ASN A 220 -9.89 10.01 0.18
N ARG A 221 -9.18 11.04 -0.29
CA ARG A 221 -9.42 11.68 -1.59
C ARG A 221 -8.55 11.05 -2.67
N GLU A 222 -7.27 10.84 -2.38
CA GLU A 222 -6.26 10.34 -3.31
C GLU A 222 -5.30 9.42 -2.56
N ARG A 223 -5.13 8.19 -3.06
CA ARG A 223 -4.19 7.21 -2.48
C ARG A 223 -2.76 7.39 -2.97
N THR A 224 -2.57 8.11 -4.07
CA THR A 224 -1.28 8.40 -4.71
C THR A 224 -1.08 9.91 -4.80
N ASN A 225 0.12 10.40 -4.51
CA ASN A 225 0.51 11.81 -4.58
C ASN A 225 -0.21 12.73 -3.59
N VAL A 226 -0.20 12.34 -2.31
CA VAL A 226 -0.66 13.19 -1.22
C VAL A 226 0.16 14.48 -1.20
N GLY A 227 -0.50 15.64 -1.16
CA GLY A 227 0.18 16.93 -1.16
C GLY A 227 1.07 17.14 0.08
N ARG A 228 2.22 17.80 -0.10
CA ARG A 228 3.23 18.10 0.95
C ARG A 228 2.63 18.65 2.25
N SER A 229 1.64 19.54 2.14
CA SER A 229 0.96 20.13 3.30
C SER A 229 0.27 19.12 4.22
N ALA A 230 -0.13 17.95 3.71
CA ALA A 230 -0.82 16.95 4.51
C ALA A 230 0.12 16.23 5.50
N TYR A 231 1.35 15.92 5.09
CA TYR A 231 2.31 15.15 5.90
C TYR A 231 3.41 15.98 6.56
N THR A 232 3.66 17.22 6.11
CA THR A 232 4.74 18.09 6.62
C THR A 232 4.77 18.16 8.14
N ASP A 233 3.63 18.40 8.79
CA ASP A 233 3.53 18.48 10.25
C ASP A 233 4.03 17.19 10.92
N ARG A 234 3.67 16.02 10.36
CA ARG A 234 4.05 14.75 10.96
C ARG A 234 5.53 14.42 10.72
N VAL A 235 6.08 14.78 9.56
CA VAL A 235 7.52 14.67 9.28
C VAL A 235 8.33 15.56 10.24
N LYS A 236 7.90 16.80 10.46
CA LYS A 236 8.50 17.68 11.49
C LYS A 236 8.50 17.02 12.87
N GLN A 237 7.37 16.46 13.28
CA GLN A 237 7.26 15.79 14.58
C GLN A 237 8.19 14.57 14.69
N ILE A 238 8.40 13.82 13.61
CA ILE A 238 9.38 12.72 13.59
C ILE A 238 10.80 13.27 13.84
N LEU A 239 11.22 14.32 13.13
CA LEU A 239 12.53 14.94 13.30
C LEU A 239 12.73 15.55 14.69
N LEU A 240 11.75 16.30 15.20
CA LEU A 240 11.80 16.94 16.52
C LEU A 240 11.81 15.95 17.70
N ASN A 241 11.47 14.69 17.44
CA ASN A 241 11.51 13.60 18.43
C ASN A 241 12.62 12.59 18.08
N SER A 242 13.52 12.92 17.15
CA SER A 242 14.71 12.16 16.86
C SER A 242 15.81 12.52 17.86
N SER A 243 16.56 11.51 18.30
CA SER A 243 17.73 11.66 19.17
C SER A 243 18.93 10.88 18.61
N ASN A 244 18.82 10.41 17.36
CA ASN A 244 19.85 9.65 16.69
C ASN A 244 20.96 10.61 16.23
N LYS A 245 22.20 10.34 16.66
CA LYS A 245 23.35 11.20 16.34
C LYS A 245 23.63 11.32 14.85
N GLU A 246 23.42 10.26 14.08
CA GLU A 246 23.59 10.30 12.62
C GLU A 246 22.55 11.22 11.97
N VAL A 247 21.28 11.15 12.39
CA VAL A 247 20.24 12.07 11.92
C VAL A 247 20.60 13.52 12.25
N LEU A 248 21.02 13.78 13.50
CA LEU A 248 21.42 15.11 13.95
C LEU A 248 22.61 15.65 13.14
N ASN A 249 23.67 14.85 12.99
CA ASN A 249 24.86 15.25 12.24
C ASN A 249 24.55 15.56 10.77
N ILE A 250 23.77 14.69 10.10
CA ILE A 250 23.35 14.90 8.72
C ILE A 250 22.59 16.22 8.58
N ILE A 251 21.68 16.54 9.52
CA ILE A 251 20.93 17.79 9.50
C ILE A 251 21.84 19.00 9.82
N MET A 252 22.78 18.90 10.76
CA MET A 252 23.75 19.96 11.03
C MET A 252 24.61 20.30 9.80
N ASP A 253 25.07 19.29 9.07
CA ASP A 253 25.80 19.48 7.80
C ASP A 253 24.96 20.24 6.76
N GLN A 254 23.63 20.10 6.79
CA GLN A 254 22.73 20.87 5.92
C GLN A 254 22.51 22.30 6.40
N LEU A 255 22.57 22.54 7.72
CA LEU A 255 22.46 23.88 8.29
C LEU A 255 23.64 24.77 7.88
N GLU A 256 24.86 24.22 7.80
CA GLU A 256 26.02 24.94 7.27
C GLU A 256 25.83 25.36 5.80
N LYS A 257 25.09 24.57 5.02
CA LYS A 257 24.80 24.82 3.60
C LYS A 257 23.78 25.93 3.33
N VAL A 258 23.06 26.37 4.36
CA VAL A 258 22.05 27.46 4.25
C VAL A 258 22.67 28.73 3.69
N SER A 259 23.90 29.04 4.10
CA SER A 259 24.66 30.20 3.61
C SER A 259 24.93 30.18 2.10
N TYR A 260 24.87 29.00 1.46
CA TYR A 260 25.09 28.79 0.03
C TYR A 260 23.79 28.55 -0.76
N GLY A 261 22.63 28.52 -0.10
CA GLY A 261 21.31 28.32 -0.73
C GLY A 261 21.07 26.91 -1.29
N ASN A 262 21.87 25.91 -0.90
CA ASN A 262 21.80 24.52 -1.39
C ASN A 262 21.46 23.52 -0.27
N ASN A 263 20.71 23.94 0.75
CA ASN A 263 20.28 23.09 1.86
C ASN A 263 19.01 22.28 1.52
N CYS A 264 18.78 21.22 2.30
CA CYS A 264 17.53 20.47 2.25
C CYS A 264 16.33 21.28 2.78
N ASP A 265 15.12 20.91 2.36
CA ASP A 265 13.89 21.62 2.70
C ASP A 265 13.54 21.51 4.18
N GLU A 266 13.96 20.45 4.88
CA GLU A 266 13.65 20.23 6.29
C GLU A 266 14.27 21.30 7.20
N ILE A 267 15.43 21.86 6.80
CA ILE A 267 16.10 22.95 7.52
C ILE A 267 15.32 24.26 7.44
N ASN A 268 14.52 24.46 6.40
CA ASN A 268 13.71 25.68 6.27
C ASN A 268 12.56 25.73 7.29
N TRP A 269 12.34 24.65 8.05
CA TRP A 269 11.39 24.63 9.16
C TRP A 269 12.06 25.13 10.44
N THR A 270 11.69 26.35 10.86
CA THR A 270 12.29 27.05 12.01
C THR A 270 12.40 26.19 13.27
N ASP A 271 11.36 25.43 13.61
CA ASP A 271 11.37 24.56 14.80
C ASP A 271 12.43 23.46 14.71
N VAL A 272 12.64 22.89 13.51
CA VAL A 272 13.66 21.87 13.26
C VAL A 272 15.04 22.48 13.34
N ALA A 273 15.27 23.63 12.69
CA ALA A 273 16.55 24.33 12.77
C ALA A 273 16.94 24.68 14.22
N ILE A 274 15.99 25.18 15.02
CA ILE A 274 16.22 25.50 16.44
C ILE A 274 16.49 24.25 17.28
N HIS A 275 15.77 23.16 17.04
CA HIS A 275 15.96 21.91 17.77
C HIS A 275 17.35 21.31 17.53
N MET A 276 17.85 21.41 16.30
CA MET A 276 19.11 20.81 15.86
C MET A 276 20.33 21.64 16.24
N ALA A 277 20.14 22.93 16.55
CA ALA A 277 21.17 23.82 17.07
C ALA A 277 21.37 23.73 18.59
N LYS A 278 20.64 22.84 19.28
CA LYS A 278 20.75 22.59 20.72
C LYS A 278 21.54 21.32 20.99
#